data_AF-A0A4U8U210-F1
#
_entry.id   AF-A0A4U8U210-F1
#
_cell.length_a   1.000
_cell.length_b   1.000
_cell.length_c   1.000
_cell.angle_alpha   90.00
_cell.angle_beta   90.00
_cell.angle_gamma   90.00
#
_symmetry.space_group_name_H-M   'P 1'
#
loop_
_entity.id
_entity.type
_entity.pdbx_description
1 polymer ?
#
loop_
_entity_poly.entity_id
_entity_poly.type
_entity_poly.pdbx_seq_one_letter_code
_entity_poly.pdbx_strand_id
1 'polypeptide(L)'
;MKIKGNIPALNETIHYKDKNKPVAIKLTKELAKGGEGIVYETDSNYLAKIYKTDEHNKDRLKVPEYTQQKLKKFEEVKLDEYSKQHIYLPLKTLYNNNNEWIGFLMNRAKGKPIQYILGGSKER
;
A
#
# COMPACT_ATOMS: atom_id res chain seq x y z
N MET A 1 14.23 -5.66 5.66
CA MET A 1 14.04 -5.63 7.13
C MET A 1 12.77 -6.38 7.52
N LYS A 2 12.68 -6.87 8.77
CA LYS A 2 11.48 -7.51 9.33
C LYS A 2 10.90 -6.64 10.43
N ILE A 3 9.71 -6.11 10.23
CA ILE A 3 8.98 -5.33 11.24
C ILE A 3 7.90 -6.18 11.86
N LYS A 4 7.52 -5.88 13.10
CA LYS A 4 6.29 -6.44 13.68
C LYS A 4 5.10 -5.85 12.92
N GLY A 5 4.15 -6.69 12.54
CA GLY A 5 2.95 -6.22 11.87
C GLY A 5 2.03 -7.37 11.49
N ASN A 6 0.80 -7.31 11.99
CA ASN A 6 -0.25 -8.25 11.60
C ASN A 6 -0.98 -7.72 10.38
N ILE A 7 -1.16 -8.59 9.37
CA ILE A 7 -1.97 -8.28 8.19
C ILE A 7 -3.45 -8.27 8.61
N PRO A 8 -4.17 -7.15 8.43
CA PRO A 8 -5.60 -7.08 8.71
C PRO A 8 -6.39 -8.02 7.80
N ALA A 9 -7.49 -8.56 8.32
CA ALA A 9 -8.42 -9.35 7.53
C ALA A 9 -9.24 -8.46 6.59
N LEU A 10 -9.86 -9.07 5.57
CA LEU A 10 -10.84 -8.38 4.75
C LEU A 10 -11.99 -7.89 5.64
N ASN A 11 -12.52 -6.70 5.35
CA ASN A 11 -13.50 -5.98 6.15
C ASN A 11 -13.00 -5.40 7.48
N GLU A 12 -11.72 -5.56 7.82
CA GLU A 12 -11.15 -4.83 8.96
C GLU A 12 -10.81 -3.39 8.59
N THR A 13 -10.76 -2.57 9.64
CA THR A 13 -10.33 -1.19 9.57
C THR A 13 -8.81 -1.09 9.68
N ILE A 14 -8.25 -0.21 8.88
CA ILE A 14 -6.87 0.27 8.97
C ILE A 14 -6.89 1.79 9.08
N HIS A 15 -5.77 2.39 9.48
CA HIS A 15 -5.70 3.83 9.63
C HIS A 15 -4.45 4.45 9.01
N TYR A 16 -4.59 5.71 8.64
CA TYR A 16 -3.48 6.59 8.29
C TYR A 16 -3.60 7.90 9.05
N LYS A 17 -2.55 8.73 9.02
CA LYS A 17 -2.57 10.07 9.63
C LYS A 17 -2.77 11.13 8.56
N ASP A 18 -3.85 11.90 8.67
CA ASP A 18 -4.03 13.14 7.90
C ASP A 18 -3.93 14.34 8.85
N LYS A 19 -2.98 15.24 8.58
CA LYS A 19 -2.69 16.41 9.46
C LYS A 19 -2.61 16.02 10.95
N ASN A 20 -1.93 14.91 11.25
CA ASN A 20 -1.79 14.28 12.57
C ASN A 20 -3.06 13.71 13.21
N LYS A 21 -4.21 13.72 12.51
CA LYS A 21 -5.43 13.06 12.95
C LYS A 21 -5.53 11.65 12.35
N PRO A 22 -5.86 10.62 13.13
CA PRO A 22 -6.08 9.30 12.59
C PRO A 22 -7.36 9.30 11.73
N VAL A 23 -7.28 8.74 10.54
CA VAL A 23 -8.41 8.50 9.64
C VAL A 23 -8.50 6.99 9.42
N ALA A 24 -9.68 6.44 9.73
CA ALA A 24 -10.01 5.05 9.56
C ALA A 24 -10.59 4.79 8.16
N ILE A 25 -10.17 3.69 7.54
CA ILE A 25 -10.70 3.18 6.27
C ILE A 25 -10.82 1.65 6.36
N LYS A 26 -11.76 1.07 5.62
CA LYS A 26 -12.04 -0.37 5.64
C LYS A 26 -11.45 -1.04 4.40
N LEU A 27 -10.84 -2.22 4.58
CA LEU A 27 -10.44 -3.08 3.46
C LEU A 27 -11.67 -3.78 2.87
N THR A 28 -11.99 -3.53 1.59
CA THR A 28 -13.23 -4.02 0.98
C THR A 28 -13.00 -5.18 0.02
N LYS A 29 -11.86 -5.21 -0.69
CA LYS A 29 -11.55 -6.26 -1.67
C LYS A 29 -10.06 -6.45 -1.88
N GLU A 30 -9.58 -7.68 -2.03
CA GLU A 30 -8.23 -7.96 -2.55
C GLU A 30 -8.21 -7.81 -4.08
N LEU A 31 -7.30 -7.00 -4.62
CA LEU A 31 -7.20 -6.73 -6.05
C LEU A 31 -6.05 -7.51 -6.71
N ALA A 32 -4.91 -7.60 -6.04
CA ALA A 32 -3.73 -8.25 -6.59
C ALA A 32 -2.73 -8.62 -5.49
N LYS A 33 -1.97 -9.69 -5.74
CA LYS A 33 -0.90 -10.17 -4.85
C LYS A 33 0.43 -10.24 -5.61
N GLY A 34 1.34 -9.33 -5.29
CA GLY A 34 2.67 -9.24 -5.90
C GLY A 34 3.78 -9.76 -4.99
N GLY A 35 5.04 -9.69 -5.43
CA GLY A 35 6.19 -10.17 -4.63
C GLY A 35 6.33 -9.49 -3.26
N GLU A 36 6.06 -8.19 -3.17
CA GLU A 36 6.28 -7.39 -1.96
C GLU A 36 5.05 -7.26 -1.04
N GLY A 37 3.86 -7.55 -1.55
CA GLY A 37 2.63 -7.15 -0.85
C GLY A 37 1.35 -7.53 -1.57
N ILE A 38 0.24 -7.19 -0.94
CA ILE A 38 -1.12 -7.35 -1.42
C ILE A 38 -1.72 -5.96 -1.59
N VAL A 39 -2.42 -5.73 -2.70
CA VAL A 39 -3.14 -4.50 -2.97
C VAL A 39 -4.61 -4.74 -2.69
N TYR A 40 -5.19 -3.91 -1.83
CA TYR A 40 -6.59 -3.92 -1.46
C TYR A 40 -7.31 -2.66 -1.95
N GLU A 41 -8.55 -2.84 -2.35
CA GLU A 41 -9.56 -1.79 -2.43
C GLU A 41 -9.99 -1.39 -1.02
N THR A 42 -10.33 -0.11 -0.85
CA THR A 42 -10.86 0.43 0.41
C THR A 42 -12.22 1.05 0.20
N ASP A 43 -12.89 1.42 1.28
CA ASP A 43 -14.12 2.24 1.26
C ASP A 43 -13.88 3.73 0.96
N SER A 44 -12.62 4.10 0.69
CA SER A 44 -12.21 5.42 0.22
C SER A 44 -11.79 5.39 -1.26
N ASN A 45 -11.45 6.55 -1.82
CA ASN A 45 -10.91 6.65 -3.19
C ASN A 45 -9.47 6.11 -3.34
N TYR A 46 -8.84 5.66 -2.25
CA TYR A 46 -7.47 5.15 -2.23
C TYR A 46 -7.42 3.63 -2.27
N LEU A 47 -6.29 3.11 -2.73
CA LEU A 47 -5.91 1.71 -2.61
C LEU A 47 -4.90 1.55 -1.47
N ALA A 48 -4.95 0.42 -0.79
CA ALA A 48 -4.00 0.06 0.26
C ALA A 48 -3.03 -1.00 -0.25
N LYS A 49 -1.72 -0.71 -0.26
CA LYS A 49 -0.69 -1.75 -0.45
C LYS A 49 -0.16 -2.17 0.91
N ILE A 50 -0.41 -3.41 1.30
CA ILE A 50 0.01 -4.01 2.57
C ILE A 50 1.14 -5.01 2.31
N TYR A 51 2.21 -4.95 3.09
CA TYR A 51 3.35 -5.85 2.92
C TYR A 51 3.00 -7.29 3.30
N LYS A 52 3.69 -8.25 2.69
CA LYS A 52 3.55 -9.67 3.05
C LYS A 52 4.27 -10.00 4.34
N THR A 53 3.78 -11.04 5.03
CA THR A 53 4.51 -11.67 6.13
C THR A 53 5.78 -12.35 5.65
N ASP A 54 6.73 -12.52 6.55
CA ASP A 54 7.88 -13.37 6.35
C ASP A 54 7.44 -14.85 6.30
N GLU A 55 8.00 -15.63 5.38
CA GLU A 55 7.62 -17.04 5.20
C GLU A 55 7.92 -17.89 6.44
N HIS A 56 8.90 -17.49 7.25
CA HIS A 56 9.31 -18.18 8.46
C HIS A 56 8.72 -17.56 9.74
N ASN A 57 8.08 -16.39 9.66
CA ASN A 57 7.50 -15.71 10.81
C ASN A 57 6.29 -14.87 10.41
N LYS A 58 5.09 -15.43 10.67
CA LYS A 58 3.81 -14.82 10.30
C LYS A 58 3.49 -13.52 11.06
N ASP A 59 4.19 -13.23 12.15
CA ASP A 59 3.99 -12.01 12.96
C ASP A 59 4.89 -10.85 12.50
N ARG A 60 5.70 -11.08 11.45
CA ARG A 60 6.61 -10.08 10.91
C ARG A 60 6.35 -9.82 9.44
N LEU A 61 6.26 -8.56 9.07
CA LEU A 61 6.17 -8.14 7.68
C LEU A 61 7.57 -8.04 7.07
N LYS A 62 7.72 -8.58 5.86
CA LYS A 62 8.92 -8.47 5.04
C LYS A 62 8.84 -7.17 4.26
N VAL A 63 9.64 -6.20 4.68
CA VAL A 63 9.64 -4.86 4.08
C VAL A 63 11.03 -4.53 3.54
N PRO A 64 11.16 -3.95 2.33
CA PRO A 64 12.46 -3.49 1.86
C PRO A 64 13.04 -2.45 2.84
N GLU A 65 14.35 -2.50 3.06
CA GLU A 65 15.03 -1.73 4.11
C GLU A 65 14.91 -0.21 3.95
N TYR A 66 14.91 0.26 2.71
CA TYR A 66 14.79 1.69 2.38
C TYR A 66 13.36 2.22 2.47
N THR A 67 12.36 1.36 2.69
CA THR A 67 10.95 1.69 2.48
C THR A 67 10.45 2.79 3.40
N GLN A 68 10.77 2.76 4.71
CA GLN A 68 10.26 3.77 5.64
C GLN A 68 10.78 5.17 5.31
N GLN A 69 12.08 5.30 5.05
CA GLN A 69 12.68 6.58 4.70
C GLN A 69 12.17 7.09 3.35
N LYS A 70 11.99 6.17 2.38
CA LYS A 70 11.45 6.49 1.05
C LYS A 70 9.99 6.95 1.11
N LEU A 71 9.16 6.29 1.90
CA LEU A 71 7.76 6.68 2.10
C LEU A 71 7.65 8.09 2.69
N LYS A 72 8.43 8.40 3.74
CA LYS A 72 8.46 9.76 4.31
C LYS A 72 8.80 10.81 3.25
N LYS A 73 9.82 10.55 2.43
CA LYS A 73 10.18 11.44 1.32
C LYS A 73 9.03 11.58 0.32
N PHE A 74 8.34 10.50 -0.03
CA PHE A 74 7.19 10.57 -0.94
C PHE A 74 6.01 11.37 -0.41
N GLU A 75 5.76 11.35 0.91
CA GLU A 75 4.72 12.19 1.51
C GLU A 75 5.02 13.71 1.40
N GLU A 76 6.29 14.06 1.23
CA GLU A 76 6.77 15.45 1.13
C GLU A 76 6.95 15.92 -0.33
N VAL A 77 7.09 14.99 -1.28
CA VAL A 77 7.29 15.31 -2.70
C VAL A 77 6.05 15.99 -3.26
N LYS A 78 6.24 17.20 -3.79
CA LYS A 78 5.24 17.92 -4.57
C LYS A 78 5.55 17.72 -6.05
N LEU A 79 4.72 16.94 -6.72
CA LEU A 79 4.74 16.85 -8.18
C LEU A 79 4.12 18.12 -8.78
N ASP A 80 4.63 18.54 -9.94
CA ASP A 80 3.97 19.54 -10.77
C ASP A 80 2.64 19.00 -11.35
N GLU A 81 1.78 19.89 -11.85
CA GLU A 81 0.44 19.53 -12.32
C GLU A 81 0.45 18.56 -13.51
N TYR A 82 1.48 18.58 -14.34
CA TYR A 82 1.62 17.63 -15.45
C TYR A 82 2.01 16.25 -14.91
N SER A 83 3.02 16.17 -14.06
CA SER A 83 3.48 14.91 -13.44
C SER A 83 2.39 14.23 -12.61
N LYS A 84 1.54 14.98 -11.91
CA LYS A 84 0.42 14.44 -11.11
C LYS A 84 -0.58 13.62 -11.93
N GLN A 85 -0.67 13.86 -13.23
CA GLN A 85 -1.60 13.14 -14.12
C GLN A 85 -1.07 11.75 -14.51
N HIS A 86 0.24 11.53 -14.38
CA HIS A 86 0.91 10.34 -14.92
C HIS A 86 1.68 9.54 -13.87
N ILE A 87 2.03 10.14 -12.74
CA ILE A 87 2.85 9.51 -11.70
C ILE A 87 2.02 9.32 -10.42
N TYR A 88 1.88 8.06 -10.00
CA TYR A 88 1.20 7.68 -8.78
C TYR A 88 2.22 7.26 -7.71
N LEU A 89 2.49 8.17 -6.77
CA LEU A 89 3.38 7.92 -5.64
C LEU A 89 2.61 7.36 -4.44
N PRO A 90 3.30 6.67 -3.51
CA PRO A 90 2.78 6.45 -2.16
C PRO A 90 2.37 7.78 -1.53
N LEU A 91 1.20 7.81 -0.90
CA LEU A 91 0.58 9.02 -0.36
C LEU A 91 0.72 9.11 1.15
N LYS A 92 0.40 8.01 1.84
CA LYS A 92 0.32 7.97 3.30
C LYS A 92 0.72 6.62 3.85
N THR A 93 1.46 6.64 4.94
CA THR A 93 1.80 5.47 5.74
C THR A 93 0.55 4.85 6.37
N LEU A 94 0.40 3.52 6.27
CA LEU A 94 -0.74 2.76 6.82
C LEU A 94 -0.39 1.97 8.07
N TYR A 95 -1.35 1.88 8.97
CA TYR A 95 -1.26 1.18 10.24
C TYR A 95 -2.45 0.26 10.46
N ASN A 96 -2.23 -0.86 11.16
CA ASN A 96 -3.31 -1.73 11.65
C ASN A 96 -3.85 -1.23 13.00
N ASN A 97 -4.91 -1.86 13.52
CA ASN A 97 -5.51 -1.50 14.82
C ASN A 97 -4.55 -1.57 16.03
N ASN A 98 -3.44 -2.32 15.92
CA ASN A 98 -2.39 -2.35 16.94
C ASN A 98 -1.38 -1.20 16.81
N ASN A 99 -1.65 -0.24 15.91
CA ASN A 99 -0.80 0.88 15.55
C ASN A 99 0.57 0.43 14.98
N GLU A 100 0.62 -0.76 14.40
CA GLU A 100 1.80 -1.29 13.73
C GLU A 100 1.79 -0.82 12.28
N TRP A 101 2.95 -0.43 11.76
CA TRP A 101 3.07 -0.01 10.36
C TRP A 101 2.97 -1.23 9.44
N ILE A 102 2.06 -1.19 8.47
CA ILE A 102 1.75 -2.34 7.61
C ILE A 102 1.87 -2.07 6.11
N GLY A 103 1.98 -0.82 5.68
CA GLY A 103 1.84 -0.49 4.27
C GLY A 103 1.78 0.99 3.95
N PHE A 104 1.16 1.31 2.82
CA PHE A 104 0.86 2.68 2.40
C PHE A 104 -0.38 2.78 1.52
N LEU A 105 -0.97 3.98 1.48
CA LEU A 105 -2.01 4.38 0.55
C LEU A 105 -1.44 4.88 -0.75
N MET A 106 -2.17 4.62 -1.83
CA MET A 106 -1.88 5.14 -3.16
C MET A 106 -3.16 5.41 -3.94
N ASN A 107 -3.08 6.28 -4.92
CA ASN A 107 -4.17 6.50 -5.87
C ASN A 107 -4.37 5.27 -6.76
N ARG A 108 -5.60 5.12 -7.27
CA ARG A 108 -5.90 4.14 -8.32
C ARG A 108 -5.33 4.60 -9.65
N ALA A 109 -4.44 3.79 -10.23
CA ALA A 109 -3.98 4.00 -11.60
C ALA A 109 -5.09 3.65 -12.60
N LYS A 110 -5.25 4.47 -13.64
CA LYS A 110 -6.16 4.19 -14.75
C LYS A 110 -5.46 3.36 -15.82
N GLY A 111 -6.22 2.51 -16.50
CA GLY A 111 -5.73 1.71 -17.64
C GLY A 111 -5.26 0.31 -17.25
N LYS A 112 -4.47 -0.30 -18.13
CA LYS A 112 -3.96 -1.68 -17.97
C LYS A 112 -2.45 -1.66 -17.69
N PRO A 113 -1.92 -2.60 -16.89
CA PRO A 113 -0.49 -2.74 -16.69
C PRO A 113 0.24 -2.94 -18.03
N ILE A 114 1.46 -2.40 -18.16
CA ILE A 114 2.25 -2.52 -19.40
C ILE A 114 2.47 -3.96 -19.83
N GLN A 115 2.59 -4.89 -18.87
CA GLN A 115 2.71 -6.34 -19.13
C GLN A 115 1.54 -6.89 -19.93
N TYR A 116 0.32 -6.37 -19.72
CA TYR A 116 -0.86 -6.73 -20.51
C TYR A 116 -0.68 -6.33 -21.98
N ILE A 117 -0.10 -5.15 -22.22
CA ILE A 117 0.09 -4.58 -23.56
C ILE A 117 1.21 -5.32 -24.30
N LEU A 118 2.28 -5.66 -23.59
CA LEU A 118 3.46 -6.34 -24.14
C LEU A 118 3.25 -7.86 -24.35
N GLY A 119 2.02 -8.37 -24.18
CA GLY A 119 1.72 -9.79 -24.38
C GLY A 119 2.30 -10.71 -23.28
N GLY A 120 2.69 -10.16 -22.13
CA GLY A 120 3.06 -10.95 -20.97
C GLY A 120 1.87 -11.78 -20.49
N SER A 121 2.11 -13.05 -20.17
CA SER A 121 1.09 -14.02 -19.78
C SER A 121 0.19 -13.45 -18.69
N LYS A 122 -1.08 -13.28 -19.04
CA LYS A 122 -2.15 -13.11 -18.06
C LYS A 122 -2.34 -14.45 -17.39
N GLU A 123 -2.07 -14.51 -16.10
CA GLU A 123 -2.78 -15.32 -15.11
C GLU A 123 -1.91 -15.42 -13.86
N ARG A 124 -2.33 -14.75 -12.79
CA ARG A 124 -2.46 -15.33 -11.45
C ARG A 124 -3.55 -14.59 -10.71
#